data_AF-A0A6G9FEQ4-F1
#
_entry.id   AF-A0A6G9FEQ4-F1
#
_cell.length_a   1.000
_cell.length_b   1.000
_cell.length_c   1.000
_cell.angle_alpha   90.00
_cell.angle_beta   90.00
_cell.angle_gamma   90.00
#
_symmetry.space_group_name_H-M   'P 1'
#
loop_
_entity.id
_entity.type
_entity.pdbx_description
1 polymer ?
#
loop_
_entity_poly.entity_id
_entity_poly.type
_entity_poly.pdbx_seq_one_letter_code
_entity_poly.pdbx_strand_id
1 'polypeptide(L)'
;MGGTGRDDDGRGRLGNALSGLAVAVGCVLFLGGFVWGALVYQPYTVPTASMAPTVEAGDRVLAERIDGADVRRGDVVVFRDKLWGDMPMIKRVVGVGGDEIACCADNGRLTVNGKAIEEPYLLQNDGPASQKFTASVPEGQLFLLGDERMGSLDSRSHLQDPGHGSVPRSAVSARVDAVAWPLDGGLVERPAGFEALPGGVSQPGPVKLMLGAVVAGVVLIFGGAAYGPVAGRLGRSRRAGREASRVA
;
A
#
# COMPACT_ATOMS: atom_id res chain seq x y z
N MET A 1 -39.50 58.13 12.74
CA MET A 1 -38.19 57.89 12.10
C MET A 1 -37.96 56.39 12.03
N GLY A 2 -38.17 55.80 10.85
CA GLY A 2 -37.87 54.40 10.58
C GLY A 2 -36.42 54.24 10.15
N GLY A 3 -35.65 53.40 10.84
CA GLY A 3 -34.35 52.91 10.43
C GLY A 3 -34.48 51.43 10.15
N THR A 4 -34.61 51.07 8.87
CA THR A 4 -34.68 49.69 8.39
C THR A 4 -33.36 48.97 8.65
N GLY A 5 -33.42 47.84 9.35
CA GLY A 5 -32.33 46.87 9.44
C GLY A 5 -32.03 46.28 8.05
N ARG A 6 -30.82 46.54 7.58
CA ARG A 6 -30.11 46.04 6.39
C ARG A 6 -28.64 46.31 6.74
N ASP A 7 -27.68 45.39 6.82
CA ASP A 7 -27.46 44.13 6.14
C ASP A 7 -26.50 43.25 6.98
N ASP A 8 -26.97 42.19 7.64
CA ASP A 8 -26.07 41.19 8.28
C ASP A 8 -26.51 39.72 8.02
N ASP A 9 -27.71 39.48 7.49
CA ASP A 9 -28.27 38.13 7.27
C ASP A 9 -27.61 37.35 6.11
N GLY A 10 -27.04 38.04 5.12
CA GLY A 10 -26.45 37.40 3.94
C GLY A 10 -25.18 36.60 4.25
N ARG A 11 -24.39 37.05 5.24
CA ARG A 11 -23.08 36.46 5.56
C ARG A 11 -23.20 35.15 6.36
N GLY A 12 -24.24 35.03 7.20
CA GLY A 12 -24.54 33.79 7.95
C GLY A 12 -25.12 32.66 7.09
N ARG A 13 -25.96 32.99 6.11
CA ARG A 13 -26.59 32.00 5.21
C ARG A 13 -25.58 31.39 4.23
N LEU A 14 -24.67 32.20 3.68
CA LEU A 14 -23.56 31.72 2.85
C LEU A 14 -22.58 30.85 3.65
N GLY A 15 -22.24 31.26 4.87
CA GLY A 15 -21.36 30.48 5.75
C GLY A 15 -21.90 29.09 6.07
N ASN A 16 -23.19 29.00 6.41
CA ASN A 16 -23.85 27.72 6.69
C ASN A 16 -23.95 26.84 5.43
N ALA A 17 -24.22 27.42 4.26
CA ALA A 17 -24.26 26.68 3.00
C ALA A 17 -22.87 26.11 2.63
N LEU A 18 -21.81 26.89 2.80
CA LEU A 18 -20.43 26.45 2.56
C LEU A 18 -19.98 25.38 3.56
N SER A 19 -20.34 25.52 4.84
CA SER A 19 -20.11 24.51 5.87
C SER A 19 -20.83 23.19 5.53
N GLY A 20 -22.11 23.26 5.15
CA GLY A 20 -22.87 22.08 4.73
C GLY A 20 -22.28 21.39 3.49
N LEU A 21 -21.86 22.19 2.50
CA LEU A 21 -21.18 21.67 1.31
C LEU A 21 -19.84 21.00 1.66
N ALA A 22 -19.04 21.60 2.54
CA ALA A 22 -17.79 21.01 3.01
C ALA A 22 -18.03 19.66 3.68
N VAL A 23 -19.03 19.55 4.56
CA VAL A 23 -19.41 18.26 5.18
C VAL A 23 -19.84 17.24 4.14
N ALA A 24 -20.68 17.64 3.17
CA ALA A 24 -21.15 16.73 2.13
C ALA A 24 -20.01 16.20 1.25
N VAL A 25 -19.11 17.06 0.79
CA VAL A 25 -17.91 16.66 0.03
C VAL A 25 -17.01 15.78 0.90
N GLY A 26 -16.86 16.12 2.18
CA GLY A 26 -16.08 15.34 3.13
C GLY A 26 -16.60 13.92 3.30
N CYS A 27 -17.93 13.75 3.43
CA CYS A 27 -18.58 12.44 3.48
C CYS A 27 -18.37 11.65 2.19
N VAL A 28 -18.47 12.28 1.02
CA VAL A 28 -18.23 11.61 -0.28
C VAL A 28 -16.79 11.11 -0.39
N LEU A 29 -15.81 11.93 -0.01
CA LEU A 29 -14.40 11.53 -0.05
C LEU A 29 -14.08 10.42 0.96
N PHE A 30 -14.60 10.54 2.19
CA PHE A 30 -14.39 9.54 3.23
C PHE A 30 -15.01 8.20 2.87
N LEU A 31 -16.32 8.18 2.58
CA LEU A 31 -17.04 6.95 2.27
C LEU A 31 -16.60 6.39 0.91
N GLY A 32 -16.41 7.25 -0.09
CA GLY A 32 -15.93 6.85 -1.42
C GLY A 32 -14.55 6.23 -1.37
N GLY A 33 -13.60 6.84 -0.65
CA GLY A 33 -12.25 6.29 -0.46
C GLY A 33 -12.26 4.95 0.29
N PHE A 34 -13.09 4.83 1.34
CA PHE A 34 -13.24 3.58 2.09
C PHE A 34 -13.87 2.45 1.26
N VAL A 35 -14.98 2.73 0.56
CA VAL A 35 -15.66 1.75 -0.29
C VAL A 35 -14.78 1.34 -1.46
N TRP A 36 -14.11 2.28 -2.12
CA TRP A 36 -13.15 1.97 -3.18
C TRP A 36 -12.06 1.03 -2.66
N GLY A 37 -11.51 1.33 -1.48
CA GLY A 37 -10.53 0.47 -0.84
C GLY A 37 -11.02 -0.93 -0.53
N ALA A 38 -12.23 -1.06 0.02
CA ALA A 38 -12.81 -2.36 0.33
C ALA A 38 -13.07 -3.23 -0.92
N LEU A 39 -13.27 -2.61 -2.08
CA LEU A 39 -13.44 -3.32 -3.36
C LEU A 39 -12.10 -3.73 -3.98
N VAL A 40 -11.09 -2.87 -3.89
CA VAL A 40 -9.78 -3.09 -4.55
C VAL A 40 -8.81 -3.89 -3.69
N TYR A 41 -8.87 -3.75 -2.37
CA TYR A 41 -7.94 -4.40 -1.44
C TYR A 41 -8.59 -5.52 -0.64
N GLN A 42 -7.81 -6.54 -0.35
CA GLN A 42 -8.16 -7.59 0.60
C GLN A 42 -7.13 -7.65 1.74
N PRO A 43 -7.56 -7.67 3.01
CA PRO A 43 -6.65 -7.87 4.13
C PRO A 43 -6.26 -9.34 4.25
N TYR A 44 -4.98 -9.61 4.54
CA TYR A 44 -4.48 -10.95 4.89
C TYR A 44 -3.68 -10.89 6.18
N THR A 45 -3.84 -11.88 7.05
CA THR A 45 -2.96 -12.08 8.21
C THR A 45 -1.83 -13.02 7.80
N VAL A 46 -0.58 -12.62 8.01
CA VAL A 46 0.60 -13.41 7.65
C VAL A 46 1.02 -14.29 8.83
N PRO A 47 1.00 -15.63 8.70
CA PRO A 47 1.25 -16.52 9.84
C PRO A 47 2.73 -16.88 10.04
N THR A 48 3.62 -16.52 9.11
CA THR A 48 5.04 -16.94 9.14
C THR A 48 5.99 -15.77 8.90
N ALA A 49 7.22 -15.89 9.41
CA ALA A 49 8.28 -14.91 9.22
C ALA A 49 9.06 -15.09 7.89
N SER A 50 8.49 -15.81 6.91
CA SER A 50 9.18 -16.09 5.63
C SER A 50 9.42 -14.85 4.76
N MET A 51 8.77 -13.74 5.09
CA MET A 51 8.89 -12.45 4.43
C MET A 51 9.55 -11.40 5.33
N ALA A 52 10.09 -11.79 6.50
CA ALA A 52 10.84 -10.86 7.34
C ALA A 52 12.10 -10.37 6.60
N PRO A 53 12.47 -9.09 6.72
CA PRO A 53 11.89 -8.05 7.58
C PRO A 53 10.76 -7.25 6.90
N THR A 54 10.42 -7.51 5.63
CA THR A 54 9.39 -6.75 4.92
C THR A 54 7.99 -6.97 5.49
N VAL A 55 7.68 -8.22 5.86
CA VAL A 55 6.42 -8.60 6.50
C VAL A 55 6.70 -9.63 7.57
N GLU A 56 6.35 -9.29 8.81
CA GLU A 56 6.57 -10.10 9.99
C GLU A 56 5.43 -11.09 10.23
N ALA A 57 5.71 -12.12 11.03
CA ALA A 57 4.67 -13.04 11.48
C ALA A 57 3.66 -12.30 12.38
N GLY A 58 2.39 -12.35 12.02
CA GLY A 58 1.29 -11.67 12.71
C GLY A 58 0.79 -10.41 12.00
N ASP A 59 1.53 -9.91 11.01
CA ASP A 59 1.17 -8.70 10.27
C ASP A 59 -0.15 -8.85 9.51
N ARG A 60 -0.87 -7.73 9.39
CA ARG A 60 -2.04 -7.61 8.51
C ARG A 60 -1.67 -6.78 7.29
N VAL A 61 -1.54 -7.45 6.15
CA VAL A 61 -1.18 -6.80 4.90
C VAL A 61 -2.43 -6.41 4.10
N LEU A 62 -2.34 -5.29 3.38
CA LEU A 62 -3.30 -4.92 2.35
C LEU A 62 -2.77 -5.34 0.99
N ALA A 63 -3.48 -6.26 0.36
CA ALA A 63 -3.14 -6.76 -0.96
C ALA A 63 -4.17 -6.28 -2.00
N GLU A 64 -3.69 -5.60 -3.03
CA GLU A 64 -4.46 -5.16 -4.18
C GLU A 64 -4.87 -6.37 -5.02
N ARG A 65 -6.15 -6.47 -5.35
CA ARG A 65 -6.67 -7.48 -6.27
C ARG A 65 -6.19 -7.17 -7.68
N ILE A 66 -5.23 -7.97 -8.16
CA ILE A 66 -4.70 -7.88 -9.52
C ILE A 66 -4.51 -9.27 -10.10
N ASP A 67 -4.47 -9.35 -11.42
CA ASP A 67 -4.12 -10.57 -12.14
C ASP A 67 -2.61 -10.67 -12.34
N GLY A 68 -2.14 -11.89 -12.62
CA GLY A 68 -0.74 -12.16 -12.91
C GLY A 68 -0.16 -11.33 -14.07
N ALA A 69 -0.97 -10.74 -14.96
CA ALA A 69 -0.50 -9.90 -16.06
C ALA A 69 0.18 -8.60 -15.58
N ASP A 70 -0.24 -8.06 -14.44
CA ASP A 70 0.27 -6.79 -13.90
C ASP A 70 1.45 -6.97 -12.94
N VAL A 71 1.74 -8.21 -12.56
CA VAL A 71 2.86 -8.58 -11.70
C VAL A 71 4.20 -8.29 -12.39
N ARG A 72 5.13 -7.70 -11.67
CA ARG A 72 6.52 -7.45 -12.11
C ARG A 72 7.50 -7.99 -11.08
N ARG A 73 8.79 -8.03 -11.45
CA ARG A 73 9.86 -8.36 -10.50
C ARG A 73 9.87 -7.34 -9.36
N GLY A 74 10.20 -7.80 -8.17
CA GLY A 74 10.16 -7.03 -6.94
C GLY A 74 8.80 -7.02 -6.24
N ASP A 75 7.70 -7.42 -6.91
CA ASP A 75 6.37 -7.45 -6.30
C ASP A 75 6.28 -8.52 -5.21
N VAL A 76 5.64 -8.20 -4.10
CA VAL A 76 5.21 -9.21 -3.12
C VAL A 76 3.79 -9.64 -3.49
N VAL A 77 3.59 -10.93 -3.76
CA VAL A 77 2.33 -11.46 -4.29
C VAL A 77 1.72 -12.48 -3.35
N VAL A 78 0.38 -12.54 -3.35
CA VAL A 78 -0.41 -13.60 -2.73
C VAL A 78 -0.88 -14.55 -3.82
N PHE A 79 -0.50 -15.82 -3.72
CA PHE A 79 -0.81 -16.86 -4.69
C PHE A 79 -1.29 -18.15 -4.02
N ARG A 80 -1.91 -19.03 -4.82
CA ARG A 80 -2.28 -20.40 -4.40
C ARG A 80 -1.82 -21.39 -5.46
N ASP A 81 -0.98 -22.33 -5.08
CA ASP A 81 -0.51 -23.39 -5.97
C ASP A 81 -0.53 -24.74 -5.24
N LYS A 82 -1.16 -25.76 -5.86
CA LYS A 82 -1.37 -27.07 -5.23
C LYS A 82 -0.08 -27.84 -4.98
N LEU A 83 0.99 -27.57 -5.73
CA LEU A 83 2.29 -28.21 -5.50
C LEU A 83 2.95 -27.64 -4.23
N TRP A 84 2.59 -26.42 -3.84
CA TRP A 84 3.13 -25.73 -2.68
C TRP A 84 2.24 -25.89 -1.43
N GLY A 85 0.92 -25.99 -1.64
CA GLY A 85 -0.06 -26.28 -0.59
C GLY A 85 -1.44 -25.69 -0.86
N ASP A 86 -2.41 -26.03 0.00
CA ASP A 86 -3.81 -25.60 -0.17
C ASP A 86 -4.10 -24.19 0.34
N MET A 87 -3.13 -23.56 1.01
CA MET A 87 -3.29 -22.24 1.64
C MET A 87 -2.67 -21.12 0.80
N PRO A 88 -3.22 -19.89 0.83
CA PRO A 88 -2.55 -18.74 0.23
C PRO A 88 -1.16 -18.54 0.80
N MET A 89 -0.20 -18.26 -0.08
CA MET A 89 1.18 -17.98 0.28
C MET A 89 1.56 -16.57 -0.16
N ILE A 90 2.49 -15.96 0.58
CA ILE A 90 3.07 -14.66 0.29
C ILE A 90 4.57 -14.81 0.02
N LYS A 91 5.02 -14.34 -1.14
CA LYS A 91 6.42 -14.37 -1.58
C LYS A 91 6.73 -13.19 -2.49
N ARG A 92 8.01 -12.84 -2.63
CA ARG A 92 8.49 -11.83 -3.58
C ARG A 92 8.82 -12.45 -4.93
N VAL A 93 8.35 -11.81 -6.00
CA VAL A 93 8.67 -12.14 -7.38
C VAL A 93 10.10 -11.70 -7.66
N VAL A 94 10.95 -12.65 -7.95
CA VAL A 94 12.37 -12.43 -8.24
C VAL A 94 12.67 -12.67 -9.71
N GLY A 95 11.96 -13.62 -10.33
CA GLY A 95 12.04 -13.90 -11.77
C GLY A 95 10.66 -13.97 -12.42
N VAL A 96 10.61 -13.65 -13.70
CA VAL A 96 9.46 -13.85 -14.59
C VAL A 96 9.88 -14.71 -15.77
N GLY A 97 8.92 -15.22 -16.55
CA GLY A 97 9.19 -16.04 -17.73
C GLY A 97 10.34 -15.53 -18.61
N GLY A 98 11.25 -16.44 -18.94
CA GLY A 98 12.47 -16.19 -19.70
C GLY A 98 13.70 -15.85 -18.86
N ASP A 99 13.57 -15.66 -17.54
CA ASP A 99 14.70 -15.34 -16.68
C ASP A 99 15.57 -16.55 -16.32
N GLU A 100 16.88 -16.32 -16.24
CA GLU A 100 17.84 -17.18 -15.57
C GLU A 100 18.18 -16.57 -14.20
N ILE A 101 17.80 -17.26 -13.13
CA ILE A 101 18.02 -16.85 -11.74
C ILE A 101 19.12 -17.71 -11.16
N ALA A 102 20.13 -17.08 -10.56
CA ALA A 102 21.18 -17.81 -9.86
C ALA A 102 21.60 -17.10 -8.59
N CYS A 103 21.82 -17.86 -7.52
CA CYS A 103 22.56 -17.38 -6.37
C CYS A 103 23.87 -18.15 -6.21
N CYS A 104 25.01 -17.48 -6.06
CA CYS A 104 25.19 -16.01 -6.04
C CYS A 104 26.44 -15.63 -6.85
N ALA A 105 26.46 -14.38 -7.34
CA ALA A 105 27.67 -13.78 -7.90
C ALA A 105 28.77 -13.67 -6.84
N ASP A 106 29.99 -13.33 -7.26
CA ASP A 106 31.16 -13.23 -6.38
C ASP A 106 30.95 -12.24 -5.21
N ASN A 107 30.11 -11.23 -5.39
CA ASN A 107 29.74 -10.26 -4.35
C ASN A 107 28.60 -10.75 -3.43
N GLY A 108 28.24 -12.03 -3.50
CA GLY A 108 27.18 -12.65 -2.70
C GLY A 108 25.76 -12.31 -3.16
N ARG A 109 25.57 -11.50 -4.22
CA ARG A 109 24.23 -11.09 -4.65
C ARG A 109 23.56 -12.12 -5.54
N LEU A 110 22.24 -12.17 -5.47
CA LEU A 110 21.42 -12.87 -6.46
C LEU A 110 21.66 -12.25 -7.85
N THR A 111 21.66 -13.07 -8.88
CA THR A 111 21.70 -12.63 -10.27
C THR A 111 20.41 -12.97 -11.01
N VAL A 112 20.00 -12.08 -11.90
CA VAL A 112 18.94 -12.27 -12.88
C VAL A 112 19.53 -12.01 -14.25
N ASN A 113 19.54 -13.02 -15.13
CA ASN A 113 20.19 -12.98 -16.44
C ASN A 113 21.67 -12.53 -16.35
N GLY A 114 22.37 -13.02 -15.33
CA GLY A 114 23.77 -12.67 -15.05
C GLY A 114 24.00 -11.29 -14.41
N LYS A 115 22.96 -10.45 -14.28
CA LYS A 115 23.06 -9.14 -13.61
C LYS A 115 22.83 -9.29 -12.11
N ALA A 116 23.80 -8.88 -11.31
CA ALA A 116 23.66 -8.83 -9.86
C ALA A 116 22.58 -7.81 -9.45
N ILE A 117 21.66 -8.22 -8.57
CA ILE A 117 20.53 -7.42 -8.13
C ILE A 117 20.77 -6.89 -6.72
N GLU A 118 20.40 -5.63 -6.51
CA GLU A 118 20.36 -5.03 -5.18
C GLU A 118 19.03 -5.34 -4.49
N GLU A 119 19.11 -5.92 -3.29
CA GLU A 119 17.96 -6.42 -2.54
C GLU A 119 17.93 -5.75 -1.16
N PRO A 120 17.61 -4.44 -1.07
CA PRO A 120 17.72 -3.67 0.18
C PRO A 120 16.71 -4.11 1.25
N TYR A 121 15.71 -4.90 0.85
CA TYR A 121 14.72 -5.50 1.73
C TYR A 121 15.23 -6.74 2.47
N LEU A 122 16.40 -7.29 2.12
CA LEU A 122 16.97 -8.42 2.86
C LEU A 122 17.60 -7.93 4.16
N LEU A 123 17.57 -8.78 5.20
CA LEU A 123 18.42 -8.60 6.37
C LEU A 123 19.88 -8.59 5.92
N GLN A 124 20.56 -7.47 6.15
CA GLN A 124 21.97 -7.27 5.81
C GLN A 124 22.81 -8.24 6.64
N ASN A 125 23.38 -9.24 5.98
CA ASN A 125 24.32 -10.19 6.55
C ASN A 125 25.63 -10.13 5.73
N ASP A 126 26.77 -10.42 6.36
CA ASP A 126 28.09 -10.46 5.69
C ASP A 126 28.27 -11.64 4.69
N GLY A 127 27.17 -12.27 4.28
CA GLY A 127 27.14 -13.52 3.51
C GLY A 127 26.35 -13.44 2.21
N PRO A 128 26.28 -14.55 1.45
CA PRO A 128 25.50 -14.60 0.23
C PRO A 128 24.01 -14.38 0.50
N ALA A 129 23.32 -13.76 -0.46
CA ALA A 129 21.89 -13.45 -0.39
C ALA A 129 20.99 -14.69 -0.30
N SER A 130 21.52 -15.89 -0.54
CA SER A 130 20.81 -17.17 -0.43
C SER A 130 21.82 -18.33 -0.45
N GLN A 131 21.34 -19.53 -0.14
CA GLN A 131 21.99 -20.80 -0.53
C GLN A 131 22.17 -20.86 -2.06
N LYS A 132 23.14 -21.65 -2.54
CA LYS A 132 23.45 -21.78 -3.98
C LYS A 132 22.34 -22.49 -4.74
N PHE A 133 21.91 -21.91 -5.85
CA PHE A 133 20.96 -22.52 -6.79
C PHE A 133 21.03 -21.85 -8.16
N THR A 134 20.46 -22.52 -9.16
CA THR A 134 20.18 -21.99 -10.50
C THR A 134 18.78 -22.41 -10.94
N ALA A 135 18.06 -21.53 -11.62
CA ALA A 135 16.73 -21.81 -12.14
C ALA A 135 16.45 -21.02 -13.42
N SER A 136 15.88 -21.69 -14.40
CA SER A 136 15.33 -21.08 -15.62
C SER A 136 13.83 -20.95 -15.45
N VAL A 137 13.28 -19.75 -15.58
CA VAL A 137 11.85 -19.49 -15.36
C VAL A 137 11.07 -19.72 -16.65
N PRO A 138 10.17 -20.72 -16.72
CA PRO A 138 9.40 -20.95 -17.93
C PRO A 138 8.47 -19.78 -18.27
N GLU A 139 8.12 -19.64 -19.54
CA GLU A 139 7.16 -18.63 -19.99
C GLU A 139 5.83 -18.72 -19.24
N GLY A 140 5.26 -17.56 -18.89
CA GLY A 140 4.00 -17.50 -18.12
C GLY A 140 4.13 -17.89 -16.64
N GLN A 141 5.34 -18.16 -16.15
CA GLN A 141 5.61 -18.50 -14.75
C GLN A 141 6.33 -17.37 -14.00
N LEU A 142 6.38 -17.49 -12.68
CA LEU A 142 7.06 -16.61 -11.74
C LEU A 142 7.98 -17.42 -10.84
N PHE A 143 9.18 -16.90 -10.58
CA PHE A 143 10.08 -17.45 -9.57
C PHE A 143 10.00 -16.59 -8.32
N LEU A 144 9.53 -17.19 -7.24
CA LEU A 144 9.15 -16.53 -6.00
C LEU A 144 10.09 -16.91 -4.85
N LEU A 145 10.65 -15.93 -4.15
CA LEU A 145 11.49 -16.14 -2.97
C LEU A 145 10.87 -15.47 -1.74
N GLY A 146 11.14 -16.03 -0.57
CA GLY A 146 10.95 -15.29 0.68
C GLY A 146 12.05 -14.25 0.86
N ASP A 147 11.72 -13.17 1.57
CA ASP A 147 12.72 -12.19 1.99
C ASP A 147 13.58 -12.74 3.13
N GLU A 148 13.03 -13.64 3.95
CA GLU A 148 13.84 -14.43 4.89
C GLU A 148 14.46 -15.62 4.17
N ARG A 149 15.60 -15.35 3.54
CA ARG A 149 16.23 -16.24 2.57
C ARG A 149 16.68 -17.58 3.14
N MET A 150 17.01 -17.67 4.42
CA MET A 150 17.51 -18.93 4.99
C MET A 150 16.38 -19.81 5.51
N GLY A 151 15.30 -19.22 6.00
CA GLY A 151 14.17 -19.94 6.60
C GLY A 151 12.94 -20.15 5.70
N SER A 152 12.87 -19.49 4.53
CA SER A 152 11.71 -19.56 3.65
C SER A 152 11.66 -20.84 2.81
N LEU A 153 10.53 -21.57 2.89
CA LEU A 153 10.12 -22.54 1.88
C LEU A 153 9.51 -21.78 0.70
N ASP A 154 10.20 -21.80 -0.42
CA ASP A 154 9.87 -21.06 -1.63
C ASP A 154 10.32 -21.79 -2.90
N SER A 155 10.51 -21.10 -4.02
CA SER A 155 10.79 -21.74 -5.32
C SER A 155 12.00 -22.67 -5.27
N ARG A 156 12.97 -22.37 -4.40
CA ARG A 156 14.18 -23.17 -4.20
C ARG A 156 13.88 -24.57 -3.65
N SER A 157 12.80 -24.71 -2.87
CA SER A 157 12.34 -26.00 -2.32
C SER A 157 11.62 -26.86 -3.36
N HIS A 158 11.20 -26.26 -4.48
CA HIS A 158 10.36 -26.86 -5.52
C HIS A 158 11.09 -27.03 -6.86
N LEU A 159 12.42 -26.88 -6.91
CA LEU A 159 13.21 -26.92 -8.16
C LEU A 159 13.09 -28.24 -8.93
N GLN A 160 12.77 -29.34 -8.24
CA GLN A 160 12.59 -30.67 -8.83
C GLN A 160 11.15 -30.96 -9.25
N ASP A 161 10.21 -30.08 -8.93
CA ASP A 161 8.81 -30.23 -9.33
C ASP A 161 8.63 -29.89 -10.83
N PRO A 162 7.51 -30.28 -11.47
CA PRO A 162 7.27 -30.03 -12.89
C PRO A 162 7.34 -28.55 -13.31
N GLY A 163 7.15 -27.63 -12.38
CA GLY A 163 7.28 -26.19 -12.60
C GLY A 163 8.71 -25.66 -12.44
N HIS A 164 9.71 -26.49 -12.13
CA HIS A 164 11.08 -26.07 -11.85
C HIS A 164 11.18 -24.98 -10.78
N GLY A 165 10.38 -25.13 -9.72
CA GLY A 165 10.25 -24.15 -8.65
C GLY A 165 9.38 -22.94 -9.00
N SER A 166 8.89 -22.81 -10.23
CA SER A 166 8.09 -21.65 -10.63
C SER A 166 6.58 -21.85 -10.40
N VAL A 167 5.87 -20.73 -10.30
CA VAL A 167 4.43 -20.65 -10.04
C VAL A 167 3.71 -19.95 -11.19
N PRO A 168 2.56 -20.46 -11.67
CA PRO A 168 1.87 -19.85 -12.80
C PRO A 168 1.44 -18.43 -12.49
N ARG A 169 1.57 -17.50 -13.43
CA ARG A 169 1.04 -16.13 -13.25
C ARG A 169 -0.44 -16.13 -12.89
N SER A 170 -1.21 -17.08 -13.44
CA SER A 170 -2.63 -17.27 -13.14
C SER A 170 -2.93 -17.74 -11.71
N ALA A 171 -1.93 -18.20 -10.96
CA ALA A 171 -2.08 -18.57 -9.56
C ALA A 171 -2.03 -17.37 -8.61
N VAL A 172 -1.59 -16.20 -9.10
CA VAL A 172 -1.58 -14.95 -8.34
C VAL A 172 -3.00 -14.40 -8.22
N SER A 173 -3.35 -13.97 -7.01
CA SER A 173 -4.67 -13.41 -6.68
C SER A 173 -4.62 -11.97 -6.17
N ALA A 174 -3.45 -11.54 -5.67
CA ALA A 174 -3.27 -10.18 -5.18
C ALA A 174 -1.78 -9.80 -5.09
N ARG A 175 -1.51 -8.51 -5.00
CA ARG A 175 -0.18 -7.92 -4.78
C ARG A 175 -0.18 -7.07 -3.51
N VAL A 176 0.77 -7.31 -2.62
CA VAL A 176 0.88 -6.61 -1.35
C VAL A 176 1.48 -5.22 -1.56
N ASP A 177 0.77 -4.20 -1.09
CA ASP A 177 1.19 -2.80 -1.20
C ASP A 177 1.47 -2.15 0.17
N ALA A 178 0.95 -2.72 1.27
CA ALA A 178 1.12 -2.15 2.60
C ALA A 178 1.00 -3.20 3.71
N VAL A 179 1.70 -2.96 4.82
CA VAL A 179 1.44 -3.56 6.12
C VAL A 179 0.55 -2.58 6.89
N ALA A 180 -0.73 -2.93 7.08
CA ALA A 180 -1.71 -2.05 7.71
C ALA A 180 -1.83 -2.25 9.23
N TRP A 181 -1.29 -3.34 9.76
CA TRP A 181 -1.16 -3.56 11.19
C TRP A 181 0.08 -4.42 11.48
N PRO A 182 0.97 -4.02 12.42
CA PRO A 182 0.88 -2.84 13.28
C PRO A 182 0.99 -1.50 12.52
N LEU A 183 0.60 -0.38 13.15
CA LEU A 183 0.41 0.92 12.46
C LEU A 183 1.71 1.54 11.90
N ASP A 184 2.86 1.00 12.27
CA ASP A 184 4.20 1.36 11.81
C ASP A 184 4.68 0.57 10.58
N GLY A 185 3.93 -0.43 10.11
CA GLY A 185 4.35 -1.30 9.00
C GLY A 185 4.48 -0.60 7.63
N GLY A 186 3.67 0.42 7.35
CA GLY A 186 3.86 1.29 6.19
C GLY A 186 3.60 0.64 4.83
N LEU A 187 4.19 1.24 3.78
CA LEU A 187 4.03 0.78 2.39
C LEU A 187 5.16 -0.18 2.02
N VAL A 188 4.83 -1.22 1.26
CA VAL A 188 5.82 -2.13 0.69
C VAL A 188 6.45 -1.48 -0.53
N GLU A 189 7.75 -1.23 -0.46
CA GLU A 189 8.49 -0.56 -1.54
C GLU A 189 8.73 -1.47 -2.74
N ARG A 190 8.84 -0.85 -3.92
CA ARG A 190 9.28 -1.51 -5.16
C ARG A 190 10.82 -1.44 -5.21
N PRO A 191 11.53 -2.56 -5.07
CA PRO A 191 12.99 -2.54 -5.01
C PRO A 191 13.61 -2.06 -6.33
N ALA A 192 14.36 -0.96 -6.26
CA ALA A 192 15.03 -0.33 -7.40
C ALA A 192 16.04 -1.26 -8.11
N GLY A 193 16.55 -2.29 -7.40
CA GLY A 193 17.43 -3.30 -8.00
C GLY A 193 16.82 -4.01 -9.21
N PHE A 194 15.49 -4.14 -9.27
CA PHE A 194 14.77 -4.72 -10.41
C PHE A 194 14.30 -3.70 -11.45
N GLU A 195 14.31 -2.40 -11.13
CA GLU A 195 13.85 -1.34 -12.04
C GLU A 195 14.69 -1.28 -13.31
N ALA A 196 15.98 -1.53 -13.19
CA ALA A 196 16.92 -1.53 -14.31
C ALA A 196 16.92 -2.84 -15.14
N LEU A 197 15.99 -3.77 -14.90
CA LEU A 197 15.81 -4.96 -15.72
C LEU A 197 14.69 -4.75 -16.76
N PRO A 198 14.70 -5.49 -17.89
CA PRO A 198 13.62 -5.41 -18.88
C PRO A 198 12.25 -5.67 -18.25
N GLY A 199 11.28 -4.80 -18.53
CA GLY A 199 9.94 -4.84 -17.93
C GLY A 199 9.79 -4.05 -16.63
N GLY A 200 10.89 -3.58 -16.03
CA GLY A 200 10.91 -2.68 -14.87
C GLY A 200 10.18 -3.22 -13.63
N VAL A 201 9.79 -2.31 -12.76
CA VAL A 201 8.95 -2.56 -11.58
C VAL A 201 7.51 -2.10 -11.83
N SER A 202 6.58 -2.65 -11.06
CA SER A 202 5.17 -2.29 -11.18
C SER A 202 4.87 -0.94 -10.51
N GLN A 203 3.81 -0.27 -10.96
CA GLN A 203 3.36 0.98 -10.33
C GLN A 203 2.74 0.69 -8.95
N PRO A 204 2.95 1.54 -7.93
CA PRO A 204 2.24 1.44 -6.66
C PRO A 204 0.72 1.47 -6.87
N GLY A 205 -0.03 0.65 -6.13
CA GLY A 205 -1.48 0.73 -6.14
C GLY A 205 -2.02 2.00 -5.48
N PRO A 206 -3.35 2.22 -5.50
CA PRO A 206 -3.96 3.48 -5.08
C PRO A 206 -3.99 3.72 -3.57
N VAL A 207 -3.30 2.93 -2.72
CA VAL A 207 -3.31 3.07 -1.25
C VAL A 207 -3.12 4.53 -0.80
N LYS A 208 -2.10 5.22 -1.34
CA LYS A 208 -1.83 6.62 -0.98
C LYS A 208 -2.98 7.56 -1.34
N LEU A 209 -3.58 7.38 -2.52
CA LEU A 209 -4.69 8.19 -2.99
C LEU A 209 -5.94 7.97 -2.13
N MET A 210 -6.21 6.71 -1.77
CA MET A 210 -7.33 6.36 -0.91
C MET A 210 -7.15 6.92 0.50
N LEU A 211 -5.96 6.76 1.10
CA LEU A 211 -5.65 7.36 2.41
C LEU A 211 -5.80 8.89 2.35
N GLY A 212 -5.32 9.52 1.28
CA GLY A 212 -5.49 10.95 1.04
C GLY A 212 -6.95 11.37 0.99
N ALA A 213 -7.80 10.62 0.25
CA ALA A 213 -9.24 10.88 0.16
C ALA A 213 -9.93 10.72 1.52
N VAL A 214 -9.60 9.68 2.28
CA VAL A 214 -10.15 9.43 3.63
C VAL A 214 -9.77 10.56 4.59
N VAL A 215 -8.49 10.95 4.63
CA VAL A 215 -8.00 12.03 5.50
C VAL A 215 -8.61 13.37 5.11
N ALA A 216 -8.61 13.72 3.81
CA ALA A 216 -9.25 14.93 3.32
C ALA A 216 -10.75 14.97 3.66
N GLY A 217 -11.43 13.82 3.53
CA GLY A 217 -12.82 13.64 3.91
C GLY A 217 -13.07 13.94 5.39
N VAL A 218 -12.27 13.34 6.27
CA VAL A 218 -12.32 13.58 7.73
C VAL A 218 -12.11 15.06 8.04
N VAL A 219 -11.09 15.69 7.46
CA VAL A 219 -10.78 17.12 7.70
C VAL A 219 -11.95 18.02 7.28
N LEU A 220 -12.57 17.76 6.13
CA LEU A 220 -13.71 18.53 5.64
C LEU A 220 -14.96 18.35 6.51
N ILE A 221 -15.23 17.12 6.97
CA ILE A 221 -16.34 16.82 7.88
C ILE A 221 -16.19 17.61 9.18
N PHE A 222 -15.04 17.48 9.86
CA PHE A 222 -14.83 18.14 11.14
C PHE A 222 -14.70 19.66 11.00
N GLY A 223 -14.01 20.16 9.97
CA GLY A 223 -13.89 21.59 9.69
C GLY A 223 -15.23 22.24 9.35
N GLY A 224 -16.04 21.56 8.53
CA GLY A 224 -17.40 21.99 8.19
C GLY A 224 -18.31 21.99 9.42
N ALA A 225 -18.33 20.91 10.21
CA ALA A 225 -19.19 20.78 11.40
C ALA A 225 -18.82 21.78 12.52
N ALA A 226 -17.54 22.10 12.69
CA ALA A 226 -17.07 23.06 13.70
C ALA A 226 -17.39 24.53 13.33
N TYR A 227 -17.72 24.82 12.07
CA TYR A 227 -17.96 26.19 11.59
C TYR A 227 -19.05 26.93 12.40
N GLY A 228 -20.21 26.29 12.60
CA GLY A 228 -21.35 26.92 13.30
C GLY A 228 -21.03 27.33 14.75
N PRO A 229 -20.54 26.42 15.61
CA PRO A 229 -20.13 26.73 16.98
C PRO A 229 -19.04 27.80 17.07
N VAL A 230 -18.04 27.76 16.18
CA VAL A 230 -16.89 28.68 16.17
C VAL A 230 -17.30 30.08 15.70
N ALA A 231 -18.07 30.17 14.61
CA ALA A 231 -18.60 31.44 14.10
C ALA A 231 -19.52 32.11 15.13
N GLY A 232 -20.35 31.34 15.84
CA GLY A 232 -21.22 31.85 16.91
C GLY A 232 -20.43 32.40 18.10
N ARG A 233 -19.35 31.74 18.51
CA ARG A 233 -18.50 32.19 19.63
C ARG A 233 -17.71 33.46 19.29
N LEU A 234 -17.16 33.55 18.08
CA LEU A 234 -16.45 34.73 17.58
C LEU A 234 -17.38 35.93 17.33
N GLY A 235 -18.62 35.68 16.91
CA GLY A 235 -19.63 36.73 16.78
C GLY A 235 -20.00 37.35 18.14
N ARG A 236 -20.17 36.51 19.18
CA ARG A 236 -20.46 36.98 20.55
C ARG A 236 -19.31 37.79 21.15
N SER A 237 -18.06 37.37 20.96
CA SER A 237 -16.90 38.11 21.50
C SER A 237 -16.72 39.49 20.83
N ARG A 238 -16.93 39.58 19.51
CA ARG A 238 -16.89 40.85 18.77
C ARG A 238 -18.00 41.81 19.19
N ARG A 239 -19.19 41.29 19.47
CA ARG A 239 -20.32 42.10 19.96
C ARG A 239 -20.04 42.66 21.36
N ALA A 240 -19.53 41.83 22.27
CA ALA A 240 -19.12 42.26 23.61
C ALA A 240 -18.01 43.34 23.58
N GLY A 241 -17.01 43.20 22.70
CA GLY A 241 -15.96 44.21 22.55
C GLY A 241 -16.46 45.55 21.96
N ARG A 242 -17.44 45.52 21.05
CA ARG A 242 -18.07 46.74 20.51
C ARG A 242 -18.96 47.46 21.53
N GLU A 243 -19.65 46.72 22.40
CA GLU A 243 -20.44 47.31 23.50
C GLU A 243 -19.52 47.95 24.54
N ALA A 244 -18.41 47.30 24.92
CA ALA A 244 -17.42 47.88 25.84
C ALA A 244 -16.78 49.18 25.31
N SER A 245 -16.53 49.28 24.00
CA SER A 245 -15.96 50.48 23.37
C SER A 245 -16.96 51.63 23.15
N ARG A 246 -18.27 51.41 23.31
CA ARG A 246 -19.31 52.46 23.19
C ARG A 246 -19.66 53.12 24.53
N VAL A 247 -19.20 52.56 25.63
CA VAL A 247 -19.49 53.02 27.01
C VAL A 247 -18.27 53.74 27.63
N ALA A 248 -17.13 53.75 26.94
CA ALA A 248 -15.94 54.54 27.26
C ALA A 248 -15.88 55.79 26.38
#